data_AF-A0A8B7V0K2-F1
#
_entry.id   AF-A0A8B7V0K2-F1
#
_cell.length_a   1.000
_cell.length_b   1.000
_cell.length_c   1.000
_cell.angle_alpha   90.00
_cell.angle_beta   90.00
_cell.angle_gamma   90.00
#
_symmetry.space_group_name_H-M   'P 1'
#
loop_
_entity.id
_entity.type
_entity.pdbx_description
1 polymer ?
#
loop_
_entity_poly.entity_id
_entity_poly.type
_entity_poly.pdbx_seq_one_letter_code
_entity_poly.pdbx_strand_id
1 'polypeptide(L)'
;MVTLNTFSSLCRHYDLNQLLEPRSITADPLDYRLSWHLWEVLRALNYTHLSEQCEGVLQASYAGQLENKGLWEWAVFVLLHIENSSIREKAVRELLTRHCQLLETPESWAKETFLIQKLCVPAEWIHEAKAVRAHMDSNKHLEALYLFKAGHWNRCHKLIIRHLASDAIINENYDFLKGFLEDLAPPERSSLIQDWETSGLVYLDYIQVIEMLHHIQQVDCSGYELEQLHTKVTSLCNRIEQIQCYNAKDRLAQSDMAKRVANLLRVVLSLQHAPETTSESTPDPHRVPLRLLAPHIGRLPMPEDYALEELRSLTQSYLRELTVGSQ
;
A
#
# COMPACT_ATOMS: atom_id res chain seq x y z
N MET A 1 47.80 -24.74 -20.46
CA MET A 1 48.32 -25.95 -19.79
C MET A 1 47.33 -26.57 -18.80
N VAL A 2 46.26 -25.87 -18.38
CA VAL A 2 45.27 -26.37 -17.40
C VAL A 2 44.17 -27.25 -18.02
N THR A 3 43.80 -27.01 -19.28
CA THR A 3 42.73 -27.76 -19.99
C THR A 3 43.12 -29.17 -20.44
N LEU A 4 44.41 -29.53 -20.42
CA LEU A 4 44.87 -30.88 -20.76
C LEU A 4 44.90 -31.80 -19.53
N ASN A 5 45.06 -31.25 -18.33
CA ASN A 5 44.97 -32.03 -17.10
C ASN A 5 43.53 -32.46 -16.80
N THR A 6 42.52 -31.65 -17.16
CA THR A 6 41.11 -31.98 -16.93
C THR A 6 40.59 -33.14 -17.77
N PHE A 7 41.13 -33.34 -18.99
CA PHE A 7 40.72 -34.44 -19.86
C PHE A 7 41.51 -35.73 -19.63
N SER A 8 42.79 -35.64 -19.25
CA SER A 8 43.60 -36.81 -18.86
C SER A 8 43.20 -37.37 -17.48
N SER A 9 42.48 -36.60 -16.66
CA SER A 9 42.14 -36.93 -15.26
C SER A 9 40.76 -37.57 -15.08
N LEU A 10 40.07 -38.00 -16.15
CA LEU A 10 38.89 -38.86 -16.05
C LEU A 10 39.21 -40.28 -15.49
N CYS A 11 40.41 -40.50 -14.97
CA CYS A 11 40.84 -41.69 -14.24
C CYS A 11 40.36 -41.69 -12.78
N ARG A 12 39.05 -41.87 -12.57
CA ARG A 12 38.38 -42.58 -11.44
C ARG A 12 38.80 -42.37 -9.95
N HIS A 13 39.73 -41.47 -9.59
CA HIS A 13 40.28 -41.40 -8.21
C HIS A 13 40.51 -39.98 -7.65
N TYR A 14 40.06 -38.91 -8.32
CA TYR A 14 40.12 -37.56 -7.76
C TYR A 14 38.73 -37.09 -7.34
N ASP A 15 38.62 -36.57 -6.12
CA ASP A 15 37.39 -35.96 -5.62
C ASP A 15 37.02 -34.76 -6.50
N LEU A 16 35.84 -34.79 -7.10
CA LEU A 16 35.31 -33.74 -7.98
C LEU A 16 35.40 -32.35 -7.33
N ASN A 17 35.27 -32.30 -6.01
CA ASN A 17 35.40 -31.09 -5.19
C ASN A 17 36.75 -30.39 -5.40
N GLN A 18 37.86 -31.15 -5.43
CA GLN A 18 39.21 -30.60 -5.60
C GLN A 18 39.43 -30.07 -7.03
N LEU A 19 38.76 -30.66 -8.02
CA LEU A 19 38.81 -30.21 -9.41
C LEU A 19 38.04 -28.90 -9.63
N LEU A 20 37.00 -28.66 -8.83
CA LEU A 20 36.17 -27.46 -8.93
C LEU A 20 36.67 -26.30 -8.05
N GLU A 21 37.63 -26.53 -7.15
CA GLU A 21 38.28 -25.44 -6.43
C GLU A 21 38.94 -24.45 -7.40
N PRO A 22 38.76 -23.13 -7.23
CA PRO A 22 39.35 -22.12 -8.14
C PRO A 22 40.86 -22.30 -8.35
N ARG A 23 41.55 -22.75 -7.30
CA ARG A 23 43.01 -22.97 -7.27
C ARG A 23 43.49 -24.03 -8.25
N SER A 24 42.64 -24.97 -8.66
CA SER A 24 43.00 -26.02 -9.62
C SER A 24 42.77 -25.58 -11.06
N ILE A 25 42.02 -24.50 -11.28
CA ILE A 25 41.60 -24.03 -12.61
C ILE A 25 42.27 -22.70 -12.99
N THR A 26 42.44 -21.79 -12.03
CA THR A 26 42.96 -20.43 -12.26
C THR A 26 44.09 -20.12 -11.28
N ALA A 27 44.90 -19.12 -11.63
CA ALA A 27 45.93 -18.59 -10.72
C ALA A 27 45.32 -17.69 -9.61
N ASP A 28 44.07 -17.26 -9.79
CA ASP A 28 43.36 -16.40 -8.83
C ASP A 28 42.41 -17.26 -7.98
N PRO A 29 42.71 -17.45 -6.68
CA PRO A 29 41.88 -18.28 -5.80
C PRO A 29 40.46 -17.74 -5.58
N LEU A 30 40.18 -16.51 -6.03
CA LEU A 30 38.85 -15.88 -5.93
C LEU A 30 38.05 -15.93 -7.24
N ASP A 31 38.57 -16.52 -8.31
CA ASP A 31 37.84 -16.61 -9.58
C ASP A 31 37.05 -17.92 -9.69
N TYR A 32 35.76 -17.88 -9.34
CA TYR A 32 34.88 -19.05 -9.39
C TYR A 32 34.09 -19.15 -10.70
N ARG A 33 34.35 -18.27 -11.70
CA ARG A 33 33.62 -18.27 -12.98
C ARG A 33 33.69 -19.61 -13.67
N LEU A 34 34.91 -20.11 -13.90
CA LEU A 34 35.12 -21.36 -14.62
C LEU A 34 34.65 -22.57 -13.80
N SER A 35 34.88 -22.55 -12.48
CA SER A 35 34.39 -23.59 -11.57
C SER A 35 32.88 -23.75 -11.65
N TRP A 36 32.13 -22.64 -11.61
CA TRP A 36 30.67 -22.67 -11.68
C TRP A 36 30.17 -23.14 -13.05
N HIS A 37 30.69 -22.58 -14.14
CA HIS A 37 30.28 -22.99 -15.48
C HIS A 37 30.62 -24.45 -15.79
N LEU A 38 31.77 -24.95 -15.32
CA LEU A 38 32.14 -26.35 -15.47
C LEU A 38 31.19 -27.26 -14.70
N TRP A 39 30.84 -26.89 -13.47
CA TRP A 39 29.86 -27.63 -12.68
C TRP A 39 28.51 -27.69 -13.39
N GLU A 40 28.00 -26.58 -13.90
CA GLU A 40 26.71 -26.56 -14.63
C GLU A 40 26.70 -27.45 -15.88
N VAL A 41 27.82 -27.49 -16.63
CA VAL A 41 27.97 -28.41 -17.77
C VAL A 41 27.99 -29.87 -17.31
N LEU A 42 28.72 -30.18 -16.25
CA LEU A 42 28.76 -31.54 -15.69
C LEU A 42 27.37 -31.97 -15.18
N ARG A 43 26.65 -31.07 -14.51
CA ARG A 43 25.29 -31.31 -14.04
C ARG A 43 24.33 -31.60 -15.21
N ALA A 44 24.44 -30.82 -16.30
CA ALA A 44 23.66 -31.07 -17.52
C ALA A 44 23.98 -32.42 -18.20
N LEU A 45 25.19 -32.95 -17.98
CA LEU A 45 25.61 -34.29 -18.40
C LEU A 45 25.24 -35.40 -17.40
N ASN A 46 24.43 -35.09 -16.38
CA ASN A 46 23.97 -35.98 -15.31
C ASN A 46 25.05 -36.46 -14.32
N TYR A 47 26.10 -35.66 -14.09
CA TYR A 47 27.00 -35.89 -12.96
C TYR A 47 26.41 -35.29 -11.67
N THR A 48 26.23 -36.12 -10.65
CA THR A 48 25.54 -35.76 -9.38
C THR A 48 26.43 -35.95 -8.14
N HIS A 49 27.75 -36.01 -8.35
CA HIS A 49 28.70 -36.39 -7.30
C HIS A 49 29.16 -35.23 -6.41
N LEU A 50 28.73 -33.99 -6.68
CA LEU A 50 29.02 -32.84 -5.83
C LEU A 50 28.02 -32.79 -4.67
N SER A 51 28.50 -32.44 -3.47
CA SER A 51 27.59 -32.27 -2.34
C SER A 51 26.83 -30.94 -2.46
N GLU A 52 25.58 -30.91 -1.97
CA GLU A 52 24.74 -29.69 -1.93
C GLU A 52 25.46 -28.53 -1.22
N GLN A 53 26.29 -28.82 -0.22
CA GLN A 53 27.09 -27.82 0.49
C GLN A 53 28.15 -27.19 -0.42
N CYS A 54 28.89 -28.02 -1.17
CA CYS A 54 29.90 -27.54 -2.11
C CYS A 54 29.27 -26.75 -3.26
N GLU A 55 28.12 -27.20 -3.76
CA GLU A 55 27.32 -26.48 -4.76
C GLU A 55 26.90 -25.10 -4.25
N GLY A 56 26.34 -25.04 -3.04
CA GLY A 56 25.93 -23.79 -2.41
C GLY A 56 27.10 -22.81 -2.24
N VAL A 57 28.28 -23.29 -1.82
CA VAL A 57 29.49 -22.46 -1.72
C VAL A 57 29.92 -21.95 -3.10
N LEU A 58 29.91 -22.79 -4.13
CA LEU A 58 30.28 -22.41 -5.49
C LEU A 58 29.34 -21.33 -6.05
N GLN A 59 28.03 -21.54 -5.91
CA GLN A 59 26.99 -20.61 -6.35
C GLN A 59 27.06 -19.29 -5.59
N ALA A 60 27.15 -19.33 -4.26
CA ALA A 60 27.26 -18.13 -3.43
C ALA A 60 28.54 -17.34 -3.71
N SER A 61 29.67 -18.03 -3.89
CA SER A 61 30.96 -17.39 -4.18
C SER A 61 30.95 -16.70 -5.54
N TYR A 62 30.37 -17.33 -6.56
CA TYR A 62 30.28 -16.73 -7.89
C TYR A 62 29.25 -15.60 -7.94
N ALA A 63 28.07 -15.77 -7.32
CA ALA A 63 27.09 -14.70 -7.19
C ALA A 63 27.68 -13.47 -6.47
N GLY A 64 28.46 -13.68 -5.39
CA GLY A 64 29.16 -12.60 -4.69
C GLY A 64 30.21 -11.89 -5.55
N GLN A 65 30.93 -12.60 -6.42
CA GLN A 65 31.85 -11.97 -7.39
C GLN A 65 31.12 -11.07 -8.40
N LEU A 66 29.97 -11.51 -8.89
CA LEU A 66 29.14 -10.73 -9.82
C LEU A 66 28.55 -9.50 -9.13
N GLU A 67 28.08 -9.67 -7.89
CA GLU A 67 27.59 -8.60 -7.03
C GLU A 67 28.68 -7.52 -6.83
N ASN A 68 29.91 -7.91 -6.48
CA ASN A 68 31.04 -6.99 -6.30
C ASN A 68 31.43 -6.22 -7.57
N LYS A 69 31.12 -6.76 -8.76
CA LYS A 69 31.35 -6.08 -10.05
C LYS A 69 30.17 -5.20 -10.49
N GLY A 70 29.10 -5.11 -9.70
CA GLY A 70 27.88 -4.37 -10.04
C GLY A 70 26.94 -5.08 -11.01
N LEU A 71 27.23 -6.34 -11.36
CA LEU A 71 26.45 -7.19 -12.27
C LEU A 71 25.46 -8.06 -11.48
N TRP A 72 24.71 -7.44 -10.57
CA TRP A 72 23.84 -8.15 -9.63
C TRP A 72 22.68 -8.89 -10.32
N GLU A 73 22.22 -8.43 -11.49
CA GLU A 73 21.22 -9.13 -12.29
C GLU A 73 21.69 -10.52 -12.74
N TRP A 74 22.99 -10.68 -12.99
CA TRP A 74 23.61 -11.96 -13.29
C TRP A 74 23.90 -12.78 -12.04
N ALA A 75 24.11 -12.13 -10.89
CA ALA A 75 24.16 -12.83 -9.61
C ALA A 75 22.80 -13.50 -9.31
N VAL A 76 21.66 -12.87 -9.63
CA VAL A 76 20.34 -13.50 -9.55
C VAL A 76 20.27 -14.75 -10.45
N PHE A 77 20.76 -14.66 -11.69
CA PHE A 77 20.82 -15.81 -12.59
C PHE A 77 21.59 -16.99 -11.97
N VAL A 78 22.76 -16.73 -11.36
CA VAL A 78 23.54 -17.79 -10.67
C VAL A 78 22.75 -18.39 -9.51
N LEU A 79 22.12 -17.56 -8.67
CA LEU A 79 21.33 -18.03 -7.53
C LEU A 79 20.09 -18.84 -7.95
N LEU A 80 19.53 -18.61 -9.13
CA LEU A 80 18.40 -19.41 -9.65
C LEU A 80 18.77 -20.88 -9.89
N HIS A 81 20.06 -21.22 -9.95
CA HIS A 81 20.54 -22.60 -10.15
C HIS A 81 20.66 -23.41 -8.85
N ILE A 82 20.40 -22.79 -7.69
CA ILE A 82 20.29 -23.48 -6.39
C ILE A 82 19.13 -24.48 -6.49
N GLU A 83 19.35 -25.75 -6.11
CA GLU A 83 18.32 -26.79 -6.22
C GLU A 83 17.20 -26.60 -5.19
N ASN A 84 17.58 -26.31 -3.94
CA ASN A 84 16.64 -26.11 -2.84
C ASN A 84 15.80 -24.84 -3.05
N SER A 85 14.49 -25.02 -3.25
CA SER A 85 13.57 -23.92 -3.55
C SER A 85 13.51 -22.85 -2.46
N SER A 86 13.56 -23.25 -1.19
CA SER A 86 13.46 -22.31 -0.06
C SER A 86 14.70 -21.43 0.05
N ILE A 87 15.89 -22.02 -0.13
CA ILE A 87 17.16 -21.31 -0.10
C ILE A 87 17.29 -20.40 -1.32
N ARG A 88 16.91 -20.91 -2.51
CA ARG A 88 16.89 -20.14 -3.75
C ARG A 88 16.03 -18.89 -3.63
N GLU A 89 14.79 -19.05 -3.18
CA GLU A 89 13.86 -17.94 -2.97
C GLU A 89 14.44 -16.90 -2.01
N LYS A 90 14.92 -17.34 -0.85
CA LYS A 90 15.52 -16.44 0.15
C LYS A 90 16.71 -15.67 -0.41
N ALA A 91 17.64 -16.36 -1.06
CA ALA A 91 18.86 -15.75 -1.61
C ALA A 91 18.53 -14.71 -2.70
N VAL A 92 17.58 -15.02 -3.58
CA VAL A 92 17.14 -14.08 -4.62
C VAL A 92 16.46 -12.86 -3.99
N ARG A 93 15.50 -13.05 -3.07
CA ARG A 93 14.82 -11.93 -2.39
C ARG A 93 15.79 -11.05 -1.60
N GLU A 94 16.78 -11.63 -0.92
CA GLU A 94 17.81 -10.86 -0.21
C GLU A 94 18.70 -10.06 -1.15
N LEU A 95 19.04 -10.59 -2.32
CA LEU A 95 19.82 -9.86 -3.32
C LEU A 95 19.00 -8.73 -3.95
N LEU A 96 17.72 -8.96 -4.29
CA LEU A 96 16.82 -7.93 -4.78
C LEU A 96 16.66 -6.79 -3.76
N THR A 97 16.44 -7.11 -2.48
CA THR A 97 16.26 -6.10 -1.42
C THR A 97 17.49 -5.20 -1.26
N ARG A 98 18.69 -5.74 -1.46
CA ARG A 98 19.96 -5.00 -1.38
C ARG A 98 20.18 -4.06 -2.58
N HIS A 99 19.79 -4.48 -3.79
CA HIS A 99 20.16 -3.78 -5.03
C HIS A 99 19.02 -3.04 -5.73
N CYS A 100 17.76 -3.37 -5.46
CA CYS A 100 16.62 -2.64 -6.00
C CYS A 100 16.61 -1.21 -5.44
N GLN A 101 16.67 -0.25 -6.36
CA GLN A 101 16.64 1.18 -6.06
C GLN A 101 15.21 1.72 -6.24
N LEU A 102 14.86 2.79 -5.53
CA LEU A 102 13.59 3.50 -5.72
C LEU A 102 13.62 4.41 -6.95
N LEU A 103 14.78 4.98 -7.26
CA LEU A 103 14.92 5.86 -8.42
C LEU A 103 14.88 5.03 -9.70
N GLU A 104 13.87 5.29 -10.54
CA GLU A 104 13.72 4.62 -11.82
C GLU A 104 14.68 5.26 -12.84
N THR A 105 15.81 4.61 -13.07
CA THR A 105 16.77 4.94 -14.12
C THR A 105 16.55 4.01 -15.33
N PRO A 106 16.95 4.41 -16.54
CA PRO A 106 16.84 3.52 -17.70
C PRO A 106 17.62 2.21 -17.50
N GLU A 107 18.73 2.27 -16.76
CA GLU A 107 19.53 1.09 -16.40
C GLU A 107 18.79 0.18 -15.40
N SER A 108 18.20 0.73 -14.34
CA SER A 108 17.43 -0.07 -13.38
C SER A 108 16.22 -0.72 -14.03
N TRP A 109 15.52 0.01 -14.91
CA TRP A 109 14.39 -0.52 -15.67
C TRP A 109 14.80 -1.64 -16.63
N ALA A 110 15.94 -1.49 -17.33
CA ALA A 110 16.47 -2.54 -18.19
C ALA A 110 16.82 -3.81 -17.39
N LYS A 111 17.44 -3.66 -16.20
CA LYS A 111 17.74 -4.78 -15.31
C LYS A 111 16.47 -5.45 -14.79
N GLU A 112 15.48 -4.70 -14.32
CA GLU A 112 14.19 -5.25 -13.86
C GLU A 112 13.45 -5.99 -14.99
N THR A 113 13.45 -5.42 -16.20
CA THR A 113 12.82 -6.03 -17.37
C THR A 113 13.51 -7.35 -17.74
N PHE A 114 14.84 -7.40 -17.65
CA PHE A 114 15.60 -8.63 -17.84
C PHE A 114 15.21 -9.70 -16.81
N LEU A 115 15.12 -9.35 -15.53
CA LEU A 115 14.73 -10.30 -14.47
C LEU A 115 13.33 -10.86 -14.70
N ILE A 116 12.36 -10.01 -15.05
CA ILE A 116 10.96 -10.42 -15.23
C ILE A 116 10.80 -11.22 -16.53
N GLN A 117 11.31 -10.70 -17.65
CA GLN A 117 11.02 -11.28 -18.98
C GLN A 117 11.94 -12.42 -19.38
N LYS A 118 13.21 -12.41 -18.93
CA LYS A 118 14.20 -13.43 -19.31
C LYS A 118 14.40 -14.47 -18.22
N LEU A 119 14.52 -14.04 -16.96
CA LEU A 119 14.73 -14.94 -15.83
C LEU A 119 13.43 -15.42 -15.17
N CYS A 120 12.27 -14.87 -15.59
CA CYS A 120 10.95 -15.21 -15.06
C CYS A 120 10.85 -15.01 -13.54
N VAL A 121 11.58 -14.03 -12.99
CA VAL A 121 11.46 -13.66 -11.57
C VAL A 121 10.11 -12.95 -11.38
N PRO A 122 9.31 -13.34 -10.35
CA PRO A 122 8.04 -12.67 -10.07
C PRO A 122 8.21 -11.17 -9.85
N ALA A 123 7.42 -10.35 -10.55
CA ALA A 123 7.45 -8.90 -10.40
C ALA A 123 7.12 -8.46 -8.95
N GLU A 124 6.31 -9.24 -8.26
CA GLU A 124 5.96 -9.06 -6.84
C GLU A 124 7.21 -8.98 -5.95
N TRP A 125 8.25 -9.79 -6.22
CA TRP A 125 9.48 -9.79 -5.41
C TRP A 125 10.29 -8.51 -5.59
N ILE A 126 10.28 -7.94 -6.80
CA ILE A 126 10.94 -6.67 -7.09
C ILE A 126 10.18 -5.53 -6.40
N HIS A 127 8.85 -5.55 -6.46
CA HIS A 127 8.02 -4.58 -5.76
C HIS A 127 8.16 -4.70 -4.23
N GLU A 128 8.24 -5.90 -3.68
CA GLU A 128 8.50 -6.12 -2.25
C GLU A 128 9.86 -5.54 -1.84
N ALA A 129 10.92 -5.78 -2.62
CA ALA A 129 12.23 -5.20 -2.39
C ALA A 129 12.20 -3.65 -2.41
N LYS A 130 11.49 -3.06 -3.37
CA LYS A 130 11.28 -1.60 -3.44
C LYS A 130 10.49 -1.08 -2.25
N ALA A 131 9.47 -1.80 -1.78
CA ALA A 131 8.73 -1.42 -0.58
C ALA A 131 9.64 -1.36 0.66
N VAL A 132 10.49 -2.37 0.86
CA VAL A 132 11.46 -2.39 1.97
C VAL A 132 12.44 -1.23 1.86
N ARG A 133 12.90 -0.88 0.65
CA ARG A 133 13.76 0.29 0.46
C ARG A 133 13.05 1.60 0.81
N ALA A 134 11.82 1.77 0.36
CA ALA A 134 11.02 2.97 0.68
C ALA A 134 10.77 3.12 2.18
N HIS A 135 10.61 2.00 2.88
CA HIS A 135 10.54 1.98 4.34
C HIS A 135 11.82 2.51 5.00
N MET A 136 12.99 2.06 4.53
CA MET A 136 14.30 2.52 5.03
C MET A 136 14.52 4.02 4.74
N ASP A 137 14.08 4.50 3.59
CA ASP A 137 14.17 5.91 3.19
C ASP A 137 13.08 6.78 3.85
N SER A 138 12.25 6.20 4.72
CA SER A 138 11.12 6.85 5.41
C SER A 138 10.07 7.46 4.47
N ASN A 139 10.03 7.02 3.20
CA ASN A 139 9.06 7.48 2.21
C ASN A 139 7.83 6.56 2.19
N LYS A 140 6.88 6.87 3.07
CA LYS A 140 5.67 6.08 3.29
C LYS A 140 4.73 6.03 2.08
N HIS A 141 4.73 7.05 1.22
CA HIS A 141 3.91 7.06 0.00
C HIS A 141 4.39 6.02 -1.00
N LEU A 142 5.70 5.97 -1.26
CA LEU A 142 6.29 4.96 -2.13
C LEU A 142 6.20 3.57 -1.50
N GLU A 143 6.35 3.46 -0.18
CA GLU A 143 6.17 2.21 0.55
C GLU A 143 4.76 1.64 0.33
N ALA A 144 3.71 2.46 0.49
CA ALA A 144 2.33 2.06 0.21
C ALA A 144 2.14 1.59 -1.23
N LEU A 145 2.66 2.35 -2.21
CA LEU A 145 2.56 2.04 -3.63
C LEU A 145 3.20 0.69 -3.97
N TYR A 146 4.41 0.43 -3.48
CA TYR A 146 5.11 -0.81 -3.78
C TYR A 146 4.56 -2.00 -2.99
N LEU A 147 4.06 -1.81 -1.76
CA LEU A 147 3.32 -2.86 -1.02
C LEU A 147 2.04 -3.26 -1.74
N PHE A 148 1.33 -2.28 -2.31
CA PHE A 148 0.16 -2.53 -3.15
C PHE A 148 0.55 -3.35 -4.39
N LYS A 149 1.56 -2.93 -5.15
CA LYS A 149 2.03 -3.67 -6.35
C LYS A 149 2.60 -5.06 -6.03
N ALA A 150 3.12 -5.29 -4.82
CA ALA A 150 3.58 -6.59 -4.35
C ALA A 150 2.46 -7.52 -3.86
N GLY A 151 1.19 -7.07 -3.87
CA GLY A 151 0.05 -7.87 -3.41
C GLY A 151 -0.09 -7.96 -1.88
N HIS A 152 0.65 -7.16 -1.12
CA HIS A 152 0.58 -7.15 0.34
C HIS A 152 -0.51 -6.20 0.88
N TRP A 153 -1.76 -6.47 0.53
CA TRP A 153 -2.93 -5.62 0.81
C TRP A 153 -3.07 -5.27 2.30
N ASN A 154 -2.91 -6.25 3.19
CA ASN A 154 -3.02 -6.05 4.64
C ASN A 154 -1.97 -5.09 5.20
N ARG A 155 -0.71 -5.20 4.73
CA ARG A 155 0.37 -4.31 5.17
C ARG A 155 0.17 -2.92 4.60
N CYS A 156 -0.21 -2.84 3.32
CA CYS A 156 -0.54 -1.59 2.65
C CYS A 156 -1.67 -0.85 3.37
N HIS A 157 -2.80 -1.52 3.63
CA HIS A 157 -3.93 -0.94 4.35
C HIS A 157 -3.52 -0.42 5.73
N LYS A 158 -2.82 -1.23 6.55
CA LYS A 158 -2.36 -0.79 7.87
C LYS A 158 -1.46 0.44 7.81
N LEU A 159 -0.58 0.53 6.81
CA LEU A 159 0.30 1.68 6.62
C LEU A 159 -0.50 2.93 6.20
N ILE A 160 -1.46 2.77 5.28
CA ILE A 160 -2.32 3.86 4.82
C ILE A 160 -3.09 4.44 6.01
N ILE A 161 -3.81 3.60 6.76
CA ILE A 161 -4.64 4.04 7.88
C ILE A 161 -3.81 4.71 8.98
N ARG A 162 -2.66 4.14 9.34
CA ARG A 162 -1.84 4.66 10.45
C ARG A 162 -1.07 5.94 10.14
N HIS A 163 -0.75 6.19 8.87
CA HIS A 163 0.22 7.25 8.54
C HIS A 163 -0.18 8.16 7.39
N LEU A 164 -0.95 7.69 6.41
CA LEU A 164 -1.30 8.50 5.25
C LEU A 164 -2.71 9.06 5.33
N ALA A 165 -3.67 8.34 5.91
CA ALA A 165 -5.07 8.74 5.95
C ALA A 165 -5.25 10.08 6.67
N SER A 166 -4.68 10.23 7.87
CA SER A 166 -4.75 11.48 8.63
C SER A 166 -4.10 12.66 7.90
N ASP A 167 -2.93 12.43 7.29
CA ASP A 167 -2.18 13.47 6.58
C ASP A 167 -2.89 13.88 5.28
N ALA A 168 -3.52 12.93 4.57
CA ALA A 168 -4.32 13.21 3.38
C ALA A 168 -5.58 14.03 3.71
N ILE A 169 -6.28 13.71 4.80
CA ILE A 169 -7.47 14.46 5.22
C ILE A 169 -7.14 15.88 5.63
N ILE A 170 -6.11 16.05 6.47
CA ILE A 170 -5.71 17.37 6.99
C ILE A 170 -5.24 18.28 5.84
N ASN A 171 -4.54 17.73 4.85
CA ASN A 171 -4.07 18.48 3.69
C ASN A 171 -5.09 18.55 2.54
N GLU A 172 -6.30 18.01 2.73
CA GLU A 172 -7.37 17.93 1.72
C GLU A 172 -6.96 17.25 0.39
N ASN A 173 -5.92 16.40 0.42
CA ASN A 173 -5.49 15.64 -0.74
C ASN A 173 -6.23 14.30 -0.80
N TYR A 174 -7.47 14.36 -1.32
CA TYR A 174 -8.34 13.19 -1.40
C TYR A 174 -8.02 12.29 -2.59
N ASP A 175 -7.48 12.83 -3.69
CA ASP A 175 -7.26 12.10 -4.95
C ASP A 175 -6.32 10.89 -4.76
N PHE A 176 -5.20 11.12 -4.07
CA PHE A 176 -4.24 10.05 -3.80
C PHE A 176 -4.87 8.96 -2.93
N LEU A 177 -5.50 9.33 -1.82
CA LEU A 177 -6.10 8.37 -0.89
C LEU A 177 -7.24 7.59 -1.55
N LYS A 178 -8.06 8.27 -2.36
CA LYS A 178 -9.13 7.67 -3.15
C LYS A 178 -8.61 6.61 -4.10
N GLY A 179 -7.60 6.92 -4.93
CA GLY A 179 -7.05 5.96 -5.88
C GLY A 179 -6.62 4.65 -5.21
N PHE A 180 -5.91 4.75 -4.08
CA PHE A 180 -5.52 3.55 -3.31
C PHE A 180 -6.70 2.80 -2.72
N LEU A 181 -7.68 3.50 -2.13
CA LEU A 181 -8.81 2.87 -1.49
C LEU A 181 -9.79 2.25 -2.51
N GLU A 182 -9.98 2.88 -3.67
CA GLU A 182 -10.76 2.34 -4.79
C GLU A 182 -10.10 1.10 -5.38
N ASP A 183 -8.78 1.08 -5.49
CA ASP A 183 -8.04 -0.09 -5.94
C ASP A 183 -8.07 -1.25 -4.93
N LEU A 184 -8.27 -0.96 -3.64
CA LEU A 184 -8.42 -1.95 -2.56
C LEU A 184 -9.87 -2.36 -2.31
N ALA A 185 -10.85 -1.57 -2.77
CA ALA A 185 -12.28 -1.81 -2.59
C ALA A 185 -12.84 -3.10 -3.24
N PRO A 186 -12.32 -3.65 -4.35
CA PRO A 186 -12.91 -4.82 -4.99
C PRO A 186 -13.07 -5.98 -4.01
N PRO A 187 -14.19 -6.72 -4.05
CA PRO A 187 -14.54 -7.74 -3.06
C PRO A 187 -13.49 -8.86 -2.94
N GLU A 188 -12.75 -9.09 -4.02
CA GLU A 188 -11.63 -10.03 -4.10
C GLU A 188 -10.48 -9.66 -3.15
N ARG A 189 -10.29 -8.36 -2.88
CA ARG A 189 -9.19 -7.82 -2.08
C ARG A 189 -9.67 -7.40 -0.71
N SER A 190 -10.80 -6.70 -0.62
CA SER A 190 -11.34 -6.19 0.64
C SER A 190 -11.67 -7.29 1.65
N SER A 191 -12.12 -8.47 1.18
CA SER A 191 -12.36 -9.64 2.05
C SER A 191 -11.08 -10.21 2.69
N LEU A 192 -9.91 -9.99 2.09
CA LEU A 192 -8.62 -10.42 2.62
C LEU A 192 -8.04 -9.41 3.61
N ILE A 193 -8.57 -8.18 3.64
CA ILE A 193 -8.06 -7.07 4.43
C ILE A 193 -8.72 -7.06 5.80
N GLN A 194 -7.90 -7.10 6.84
CA GLN A 194 -8.35 -6.94 8.23
C GLN A 194 -8.90 -5.53 8.47
N ASP A 195 -10.07 -5.45 9.10
CA ASP A 195 -10.73 -4.21 9.53
C ASP A 195 -11.02 -3.21 8.41
N TRP A 196 -11.19 -3.71 7.16
CA TRP A 196 -11.51 -2.88 6.00
C TRP A 196 -12.79 -2.08 6.20
N GLU A 197 -13.86 -2.74 6.63
CA GLU A 197 -15.18 -2.11 6.84
C GLU A 197 -15.16 -1.02 7.92
N THR A 198 -14.31 -1.20 8.95
CA THR A 198 -14.24 -0.30 10.11
C THR A 198 -13.35 0.91 9.87
N SER A 199 -12.40 0.84 8.94
CA SER A 199 -11.42 1.92 8.72
C SER A 199 -11.32 2.34 7.25
N GLY A 200 -10.77 1.49 6.37
CA GLY A 200 -10.57 1.79 4.96
C GLY A 200 -11.85 2.23 4.23
N LEU A 201 -12.94 1.50 4.44
CA LEU A 201 -14.24 1.83 3.83
C LEU A 201 -14.82 3.14 4.39
N VAL A 202 -14.56 3.48 5.65
CA VAL A 202 -15.05 4.74 6.24
C VAL A 202 -14.39 5.94 5.58
N TYR A 203 -13.08 5.87 5.32
CA TYR A 203 -12.36 6.90 4.59
C TYR A 203 -12.82 7.02 3.14
N LEU A 204 -13.05 5.89 2.46
CA LEU A 204 -13.54 5.86 1.09
C LEU A 204 -14.96 6.47 0.99
N ASP A 205 -15.88 6.02 1.85
CA ASP A 205 -17.24 6.53 1.89
C ASP A 205 -17.27 8.02 2.20
N TYR A 206 -16.39 8.50 3.09
CA TYR A 206 -16.24 9.91 3.40
C TYR A 206 -15.81 10.73 2.18
N ILE A 207 -14.79 10.28 1.44
CA ILE A 207 -14.34 10.97 0.21
C ILE A 207 -15.47 10.99 -0.83
N GLN A 208 -16.15 9.87 -1.05
CA GLN A 208 -17.28 9.79 -1.99
C GLN A 208 -18.42 10.73 -1.60
N VAL A 209 -18.73 10.87 -0.31
CA VAL A 209 -19.76 11.79 0.18
C VAL A 209 -19.38 13.25 -0.04
N ILE A 210 -18.10 13.62 0.11
CA ILE A 210 -17.62 14.97 -0.23
C ILE A 210 -17.80 15.24 -1.73
N GLU A 211 -17.40 14.30 -2.58
CA GLU A 211 -17.52 14.46 -4.04
C GLU A 211 -18.99 14.56 -4.49
N MET A 212 -19.85 13.70 -3.94
CA MET A 212 -21.30 13.76 -4.20
C MET A 212 -21.87 15.11 -3.81
N LEU A 213 -21.47 15.69 -2.67
CA LEU A 213 -21.92 17.02 -2.27
C LEU A 213 -21.40 18.12 -3.20
N HIS A 214 -20.13 18.07 -3.62
CA HIS A 214 -19.61 19.03 -4.59
C HIS A 214 -20.38 18.96 -5.92
N HIS A 215 -20.76 17.77 -6.36
CA HIS A 215 -21.60 17.58 -7.54
C HIS A 215 -23.01 18.19 -7.36
N ILE A 216 -23.63 17.95 -6.20
CA ILE A 216 -24.97 18.47 -5.84
C ILE A 216 -25.00 20.00 -5.78
N GLN A 217 -23.91 20.65 -5.36
CA GLN A 217 -23.84 22.12 -5.35
C GLN A 217 -23.74 22.73 -6.75
N GLN A 218 -23.34 21.95 -7.76
CA GLN A 218 -23.11 22.43 -9.13
C GLN A 218 -24.25 22.08 -10.10
N VAL A 219 -25.02 21.02 -9.83
CA VAL A 219 -26.07 20.51 -10.72
C VAL A 219 -27.36 20.36 -9.92
N ASP A 220 -28.47 20.91 -10.42
CA ASP A 220 -29.80 20.74 -9.82
C ASP A 220 -30.10 19.24 -9.61
N CYS A 221 -30.26 18.84 -8.35
CA CYS A 221 -30.25 17.44 -7.95
C CYS A 221 -31.65 16.82 -7.95
N SER A 222 -31.72 15.52 -8.18
CA SER A 222 -32.96 14.77 -7.95
C SER A 222 -33.15 14.47 -6.46
N GLY A 223 -34.40 14.45 -5.97
CA GLY A 223 -34.70 14.11 -4.56
C GLY A 223 -34.18 12.73 -4.13
N TYR A 224 -34.06 11.79 -5.07
CA TYR A 224 -33.52 10.45 -4.84
C TYR A 224 -32.01 10.47 -4.49
N GLU A 225 -31.21 11.25 -5.20
CA GLU A 225 -29.78 11.40 -4.90
C GLU A 225 -29.56 12.04 -3.53
N LEU A 226 -30.46 12.95 -3.15
CA LEU A 226 -30.43 13.63 -1.86
C LEU A 226 -30.77 12.67 -0.69
N GLU A 227 -31.74 11.77 -0.87
CA GLU A 227 -32.03 10.70 0.10
C GLU A 227 -30.89 9.68 0.21
N GLN A 228 -30.28 9.31 -0.92
CA GLN A 228 -29.11 8.42 -0.93
C GLN A 228 -27.91 9.06 -0.22
N LEU A 229 -27.69 10.36 -0.41
CA LEU A 229 -26.67 11.10 0.33
C LEU A 229 -26.98 11.15 1.83
N HIS A 230 -28.24 11.40 2.19
CA HIS A 230 -28.68 11.44 3.59
C HIS A 230 -28.41 10.11 4.32
N THR A 231 -28.75 8.97 3.69
CA THR A 231 -28.49 7.64 4.26
C THR A 231 -26.99 7.36 4.42
N LYS A 232 -26.17 7.71 3.43
CA LYS A 232 -24.70 7.58 3.50
C LYS A 232 -24.08 8.45 4.60
N VAL A 233 -24.45 9.73 4.67
CA VAL A 233 -23.97 10.68 5.70
C VAL A 233 -24.35 10.19 7.11
N THR A 234 -25.58 9.69 7.28
CA THR A 234 -26.05 9.18 8.57
C THR A 234 -25.31 7.92 9.00
N SER A 235 -25.03 7.01 8.06
CA SER A 235 -24.20 5.83 8.29
C SER A 235 -22.76 6.22 8.68
N LEU A 236 -22.17 7.19 7.98
CA LEU A 236 -20.85 7.74 8.26
C LEU A 236 -20.74 8.33 9.66
N CYS A 237 -21.75 9.07 10.13
CA CYS A 237 -21.77 9.61 11.50
C CYS A 237 -21.53 8.53 12.56
N ASN A 238 -22.14 7.35 12.42
CA ASN A 238 -21.99 6.25 13.37
C ASN A 238 -20.63 5.54 13.22
N ARG A 239 -20.07 5.51 12.01
CA ARG A 239 -18.81 4.78 11.72
C ARG A 239 -17.56 5.59 12.01
N ILE A 240 -17.62 6.92 11.90
CA ILE A 240 -16.50 7.82 12.22
C ILE A 240 -16.11 7.69 13.70
N GLU A 241 -17.07 7.48 14.61
CA GLU A 241 -16.82 7.22 16.03
C GLU A 241 -15.98 5.96 16.26
N GLN A 242 -16.13 4.95 15.40
CA GLN A 242 -15.47 3.65 15.52
C GLN A 242 -14.04 3.63 14.97
N ILE A 243 -13.58 4.72 14.36
CA ILE A 243 -12.21 4.82 13.84
C ILE A 243 -11.22 4.83 15.01
N GLN A 244 -10.29 3.87 14.98
CA GLN A 244 -9.22 3.78 15.97
C GLN A 244 -8.22 4.91 15.79
N CYS A 245 -8.12 5.78 16.80
CA CYS A 245 -7.16 6.88 16.81
C CYS A 245 -5.91 6.52 17.60
N TYR A 246 -4.76 6.47 16.94
CA TYR A 246 -3.49 6.13 17.57
C TYR A 246 -2.65 7.37 17.87
N ASN A 247 -2.80 8.41 17.06
CA ASN A 247 -2.01 9.63 17.16
C ASN A 247 -2.87 10.89 17.32
N ALA A 248 -2.25 12.00 17.73
CA ALA A 248 -2.92 13.30 17.83
C ALA A 248 -3.43 13.78 16.45
N LYS A 249 -2.68 13.47 15.38
CA LYS A 249 -3.09 13.72 14.00
C LYS A 249 -4.36 12.96 13.61
N ASP A 250 -4.48 11.70 14.04
CA ASP A 250 -5.66 10.88 13.75
C ASP A 250 -6.89 11.47 14.44
N ARG A 251 -6.76 11.92 15.69
CA ARG A 251 -7.84 12.61 16.41
C ARG A 251 -8.23 13.93 15.73
N LEU A 252 -7.24 14.69 15.26
CA LEU A 252 -7.50 15.92 14.51
C LEU A 252 -8.27 15.61 13.22
N ALA A 253 -7.82 14.63 12.44
CA ALA A 253 -8.49 14.20 11.22
C ALA A 253 -9.92 13.68 11.50
N GLN A 254 -10.10 12.86 12.54
CA GLN A 254 -11.41 12.38 12.97
C GLN A 254 -12.34 13.54 13.35
N SER A 255 -11.83 14.53 14.08
CA SER A 255 -12.60 15.71 14.48
C SER A 255 -12.97 16.59 13.29
N ASP A 256 -12.08 16.75 12.31
CA ASP A 256 -12.34 17.51 11.08
C ASP A 256 -13.38 16.79 10.21
N MET A 257 -13.24 15.47 10.05
CA MET A 257 -14.25 14.63 9.38
C MET A 257 -15.60 14.76 10.09
N ALA A 258 -15.65 14.65 11.42
CA ALA A 258 -16.88 14.75 12.19
C ALA A 258 -17.55 16.11 12.02
N LYS A 259 -16.78 17.20 12.07
CA LYS A 259 -17.26 18.57 11.84
C LYS A 259 -17.81 18.72 10.42
N ARG A 260 -17.07 18.26 9.41
CA ARG A 260 -17.49 18.32 8.00
C ARG A 260 -18.76 17.52 7.80
N VAL A 261 -18.82 16.25 8.23
CA VAL A 261 -20.02 15.40 8.09
C VAL A 261 -21.25 16.01 8.78
N ALA A 262 -21.09 16.63 9.96
CA ALA A 262 -22.19 17.35 10.60
C ALA A 262 -22.70 18.53 9.75
N ASN A 263 -21.79 19.29 9.14
CA ASN A 263 -22.15 20.37 8.22
C ASN A 263 -22.82 19.82 6.94
N LEU A 264 -22.31 18.71 6.38
CA LEU A 264 -22.94 18.04 5.24
C LEU A 264 -24.36 17.59 5.58
N LEU A 265 -24.57 17.01 6.76
CA LEU A 265 -25.91 16.62 7.24
C LEU A 265 -26.86 17.83 7.32
N ARG A 266 -26.39 18.99 7.79
CA ARG A 266 -27.18 20.23 7.79
C ARG A 266 -27.55 20.67 6.38
N VAL A 267 -26.59 20.70 5.47
CA VAL A 267 -26.81 21.11 4.07
C VAL A 267 -27.82 20.19 3.41
N VAL A 268 -27.66 18.87 3.52
CA VAL A 268 -28.59 17.89 2.96
C VAL A 268 -30.01 18.07 3.51
N LEU A 269 -30.15 18.21 4.83
CA LEU A 269 -31.46 18.42 5.44
C LEU A 269 -32.06 19.79 5.06
N SER A 270 -31.25 20.83 4.88
CA SER A 270 -31.73 22.15 4.43
C SER A 270 -32.25 22.11 2.99
N LEU A 271 -31.58 21.35 2.11
CA LEU A 271 -32.00 21.16 0.73
C LEU A 271 -33.26 20.29 0.63
N GLN A 272 -33.40 19.27 1.49
CA GLN A 272 -34.60 18.42 1.55
C GLN A 272 -35.85 19.17 2.05
N HIS A 273 -35.68 20.20 2.88
CA HIS A 273 -36.78 20.95 3.49
C HIS A 273 -36.94 22.36 2.89
N ALA A 274 -36.31 22.65 1.74
CA ALA A 274 -36.55 23.89 1.01
C ALA A 274 -38.03 23.93 0.57
N PRO A 275 -38.84 24.91 1.02
CA PRO A 275 -40.26 24.90 0.73
C PRO A 275 -40.51 25.20 -0.74
N GLU A 276 -41.32 24.37 -1.40
CA GLU A 276 -41.94 24.67 -2.69
C GLU A 276 -42.98 25.81 -2.55
N THR A 277 -42.59 27.03 -2.22
CA THR A 277 -43.43 28.22 -2.42
C THR A 277 -42.57 29.48 -2.46
N THR A 278 -42.48 30.06 -3.66
CA THR A 278 -42.30 31.50 -3.97
C THR A 278 -42.02 32.45 -2.80
N SER A 279 -40.80 33.00 -2.73
CA SER A 279 -40.52 34.45 -2.67
C SER A 279 -39.08 34.70 -2.20
N GLU A 280 -38.47 35.70 -2.83
CA GLU A 280 -37.14 36.26 -2.56
C GLU A 280 -36.86 36.41 -1.06
N SER A 281 -36.14 35.45 -0.49
CA SER A 281 -35.35 35.67 0.72
C SER A 281 -34.20 34.67 0.71
N THR A 282 -33.03 35.18 1.05
CA THR A 282 -31.77 34.43 1.16
C THR A 282 -31.97 33.12 1.92
N PRO A 283 -31.33 32.01 1.49
CA PRO A 283 -31.48 30.74 2.18
C PRO A 283 -30.92 30.85 3.60
N ASP A 284 -31.81 30.99 4.58
CA ASP A 284 -31.42 30.98 6.00
C ASP A 284 -31.06 29.54 6.39
N PRO A 285 -29.80 29.26 6.79
CA PRO A 285 -29.36 27.93 7.22
C PRO A 285 -30.01 27.43 8.53
N HIS A 286 -30.97 28.20 9.08
CA HIS A 286 -31.58 28.00 10.40
C HIS A 286 -32.97 27.33 10.38
N ARG A 287 -33.46 26.87 9.22
CA ARG A 287 -34.78 26.19 9.09
C ARG A 287 -34.69 24.67 8.90
N VAL A 288 -33.67 24.03 9.46
CA VAL A 288 -33.57 22.57 9.47
C VAL A 288 -34.31 22.02 10.68
N PRO A 289 -35.11 20.94 10.59
CA PRO A 289 -35.72 20.32 11.78
C PRO A 289 -34.65 19.73 12.70
N LEU A 290 -34.30 20.46 13.76
CA LEU A 290 -33.14 20.18 14.64
C LEU A 290 -33.29 18.88 15.45
N ARG A 291 -34.53 18.37 15.58
CA ARG A 291 -34.81 17.04 16.16
C ARG A 291 -34.11 15.90 15.40
N LEU A 292 -33.89 16.07 14.10
CA LEU A 292 -33.21 15.07 13.25
C LEU A 292 -31.68 15.19 13.35
N LEU A 293 -31.15 16.38 13.64
CA LEU A 293 -29.71 16.64 13.75
C LEU A 293 -29.13 16.30 15.13
N ALA A 294 -29.86 16.60 16.20
CA ALA A 294 -29.42 16.41 17.58
C ALA A 294 -28.90 15.00 17.93
N PRO A 295 -29.55 13.88 17.54
CA PRO A 295 -29.05 12.54 17.87
C PRO A 295 -27.77 12.16 17.12
N HIS A 296 -27.46 12.81 16.00
CA HIS A 296 -26.24 12.56 15.22
C HIS A 296 -25.07 13.44 15.65
N ILE A 297 -25.33 14.70 16.00
CA ILE A 297 -24.30 15.61 16.53
C ILE A 297 -23.75 15.11 17.86
N GLY A 298 -24.61 14.61 18.76
CA GLY A 298 -24.18 14.12 20.07
C GLY A 298 -23.33 12.84 20.06
N ARG A 299 -23.29 12.12 18.92
CA ARG A 299 -22.50 10.88 18.75
C ARG A 299 -21.18 11.10 18.02
N LEU A 300 -21.01 12.26 17.39
CA LEU A 300 -19.80 12.57 16.66
C LEU A 300 -18.68 12.95 17.64
N PRO A 301 -17.44 12.45 17.46
CA PRO A 301 -16.28 12.81 18.28
C PRO A 301 -15.82 14.22 17.91
N MET A 302 -16.56 15.23 18.37
CA MET A 302 -16.27 16.64 18.13
C MET A 302 -15.36 17.20 19.23
N PRO A 303 -14.53 18.21 18.93
CA PRO A 303 -13.81 18.96 19.94
C PRO A 303 -14.80 19.64 20.90
N GLU A 304 -14.47 19.72 22.18
CA GLU A 304 -15.37 20.26 23.23
C GLU A 304 -15.89 21.66 22.90
N ASP A 305 -15.03 22.54 22.40
CA ASP A 305 -15.40 23.91 22.02
C ASP A 305 -16.46 23.93 20.91
N TYR A 306 -16.31 23.05 19.93
CA TYR A 306 -17.25 22.95 18.81
C TYR A 306 -18.55 22.27 19.22
N ALA A 307 -18.48 21.21 20.03
CA ALA A 307 -19.66 20.56 20.59
C ALA A 307 -20.50 21.53 21.43
N LEU A 308 -19.85 22.40 22.22
CA LEU A 308 -20.53 23.42 23.02
C LEU A 308 -21.14 24.53 22.14
N GLU A 309 -20.45 24.97 21.10
CA GLU A 309 -21.00 25.92 20.13
C GLU A 309 -22.23 25.35 19.42
N GLU A 310 -22.19 24.07 19.05
CA GLU A 310 -23.32 23.37 18.44
C GLU A 310 -24.48 23.15 19.42
N LEU A 311 -24.22 22.80 20.68
CA LEU A 311 -25.26 22.73 21.69
C LEU A 311 -25.89 24.10 21.95
N ARG A 312 -25.09 25.19 21.93
CA ARG A 312 -25.61 26.56 22.04
C ARG A 312 -26.46 26.95 20.84
N SER A 313 -26.02 26.61 19.63
CA SER A 313 -26.79 26.88 18.41
C SER A 313 -28.11 26.10 18.40
N LEU A 314 -28.09 24.82 18.80
CA LEU A 314 -29.26 23.95 18.96
C LEU A 314 -30.24 24.46 20.02
N THR A 315 -29.74 24.89 21.18
CA THR A 315 -30.61 25.41 22.27
C THR A 315 -31.24 26.75 21.89
N GLN A 316 -30.49 27.67 21.29
CA GLN A 316 -31.03 28.96 20.84
C GLN A 316 -32.10 28.80 19.76
N SER A 317 -31.90 27.85 18.84
CA SER A 317 -32.86 27.58 17.77
C SER A 317 -34.10 26.83 18.26
N TYR A 318 -33.96 25.87 19.18
CA TYR A 318 -35.10 25.23 19.85
C TYR A 318 -35.94 26.24 20.66
N LEU A 319 -35.30 27.18 21.34
CA LEU A 319 -36.00 28.28 22.03
C LEU A 319 -36.78 29.15 21.04
N ARG A 320 -36.22 29.45 19.86
CA ARG A 320 -36.92 30.20 18.80
C ARG A 320 -38.15 29.45 18.29
N GLU A 321 -38.06 28.14 18.03
CA GLU A 321 -39.21 27.33 17.62
C GLU A 321 -40.32 27.33 18.68
N LEU A 322 -39.98 27.22 19.96
CA LEU A 322 -40.96 27.29 21.06
C LEU A 322 -41.62 28.66 21.16
N THR A 323 -40.89 29.75 20.91
CA THR A 323 -41.45 31.10 20.94
C THR A 323 -42.39 31.40 19.76
N VAL A 324 -42.12 30.82 18.59
CA VAL A 324 -42.98 30.97 17.40
C VAL A 324 -44.25 30.10 17.51
N GLY A 325 -44.20 28.96 18.20
CA GLY A 325 -45.37 28.12 18.47
C GLY A 325 -46.32 28.62 19.58
N SER A 326 -45.99 29.73 20.26
CA SER A 326 -46.80 30.32 21.34
C SER A 326 -47.49 31.64 20.95
N GLN A 327 -47.65 31.94 19.65
CA GLN A 327 -48.44 33.08 19.15
C GLN A 327 -49.70 32.63 18.43
#